data_AF-A0A372DYW7-F1
#
_entry.id   AF-A0A372DYW7-F1
#
_cell.length_a   1.000
_cell.length_b   1.000
_cell.length_c   1.000
_cell.angle_alpha   90.00
_cell.angle_beta   90.00
_cell.angle_gamma   90.00
#
_symmetry.space_group_name_H-M   'P 1'
#
loop_
_entity.id
_entity.type
_entity.pdbx_description
1 polymer ?
#
loop_
_entity_poly.entity_id
_entity_poly.type
_entity_poly.pdbx_seq_one_letter_code
_entity_poly.pdbx_strand_id
1 'polypeptide(L)'
;MDDEISRPTKLTRSPGPPPTSARPPIRTTADASLTDAPNTDGAEPQAPGDPAAAPADRLNQIFEGLRQKSSAKQAIYRQTQSTFELLRQASQQLVEELSSKVAAVDASVMIEYRPVNEMEFHIRFSGDLLVFVLHSNIVTFPDDYGPMPTKYVEDDFRRRFFGHIMAYNFMADSIKYQRLNDPGYLVGRLLINIDQHYYLEGVQQLELPDNDMSDNVVTEDALRLFVESAMIAAVNNDLIAPPMTEIQKITVKQKLENQQVSRGSKVGFSFGSQQKIQNIDGLQY
;
A
#
# COMPACT_ATOMS: atom_id res chain seq x y z
N MET A 1 9.62 -25.34 -54.25
CA MET A 1 10.70 -24.41 -54.60
C MET A 1 10.53 -23.19 -53.71
N ASP A 2 11.20 -23.00 -52.59
CA ASP A 2 12.11 -23.81 -51.79
C ASP A 2 12.02 -23.25 -50.36
N ASP A 3 12.16 -24.14 -49.39
CA ASP A 3 12.33 -23.84 -47.96
C ASP A 3 13.60 -23.00 -47.73
N GLU A 4 13.52 -21.98 -46.87
CA GLU A 4 14.71 -21.52 -46.16
C GLU A 4 14.41 -21.22 -44.69
N ILE A 5 14.94 -22.11 -43.85
CA ILE A 5 14.88 -22.16 -42.40
C ILE A 5 15.89 -21.18 -41.83
N SER A 6 15.46 -20.27 -40.95
CA SER A 6 16.37 -19.44 -40.15
C SER A 6 16.10 -19.61 -38.66
N ARG A 7 17.02 -20.27 -37.97
CA ARG A 7 17.10 -20.41 -36.49
C ARG A 7 18.02 -19.32 -35.93
N PRO A 8 17.75 -18.80 -34.72
CA PRO A 8 18.81 -18.25 -33.87
C PRO A 8 19.00 -19.04 -32.57
N THR A 9 20.18 -19.65 -32.48
CA THR A 9 21.20 -19.57 -31.42
C THR A 9 20.79 -19.71 -29.94
N LYS A 10 21.23 -20.83 -29.34
CA LYS A 10 21.27 -21.11 -27.90
C LYS A 10 22.15 -20.11 -27.13
N LEU A 11 21.62 -19.55 -26.05
CA LEU A 11 22.35 -18.76 -25.05
C LEU A 11 23.14 -19.70 -24.12
N THR A 12 24.47 -19.69 -24.21
CA THR A 12 25.39 -20.38 -23.29
C THR A 12 25.53 -19.60 -21.98
N ARG A 13 25.21 -20.25 -20.85
CA ARG A 13 25.46 -19.74 -19.49
C ARG A 13 26.93 -19.95 -19.11
N SER A 14 27.62 -18.92 -18.61
CA SER A 14 28.94 -19.04 -18.00
C SER A 14 28.83 -19.49 -16.52
N PRO A 15 29.74 -20.33 -16.00
CA PRO A 15 29.74 -20.72 -14.59
C PRO A 15 30.49 -19.68 -13.73
N GLY A 16 29.88 -19.30 -12.60
CA GLY A 16 30.52 -18.47 -11.57
C GLY A 16 31.49 -19.27 -10.68
N PRO A 17 32.48 -18.62 -10.03
CA PRO A 17 33.50 -19.28 -9.23
C PRO A 17 32.99 -19.74 -7.84
N PRO A 18 33.61 -20.76 -7.23
CA PRO A 18 33.16 -21.35 -5.96
C PRO A 18 33.61 -20.55 -4.72
N PRO A 19 32.97 -20.76 -3.55
CA PRO A 19 33.32 -20.05 -2.32
C PRO A 19 34.58 -20.62 -1.65
N THR A 20 35.46 -19.71 -1.23
CA THR A 20 36.69 -19.97 -0.48
C THR A 20 36.37 -20.22 1.00
N SER A 21 36.62 -21.43 1.49
CA SER A 21 36.69 -21.74 2.93
C SER A 21 38.13 -22.00 3.34
N ALA A 22 38.71 -21.17 4.20
CA ALA A 22 39.96 -21.48 4.89
C ALA A 22 40.11 -20.66 6.17
N ARG A 23 40.17 -21.33 7.35
CA ARG A 23 41.19 -21.19 8.42
C ARG A 23 40.79 -21.94 9.72
N PRO A 24 41.74 -22.28 10.64
CA PRO A 24 42.17 -23.66 10.93
C PRO A 24 41.91 -24.09 12.41
N PRO A 25 42.34 -25.30 12.87
CA PRO A 25 41.95 -25.82 14.18
C PRO A 25 42.87 -25.35 15.31
N ILE A 26 42.34 -25.23 16.53
CA ILE A 26 43.14 -25.01 17.75
C ILE A 26 42.87 -26.14 18.76
N ARG A 27 44.00 -26.58 19.33
CA ARG A 27 44.28 -27.74 20.18
C ARG A 27 43.56 -27.76 21.53
N THR A 28 43.32 -28.99 21.98
CA THR A 28 43.18 -29.43 23.37
C THR A 28 44.46 -29.21 24.19
N THR A 29 44.33 -28.68 25.41
CA THR A 29 45.24 -28.95 26.55
C THR A 29 44.43 -28.93 27.85
N ALA A 30 44.57 -30.01 28.62
CA ALA A 30 44.13 -30.14 30.00
C ALA A 30 45.27 -29.77 30.95
N ASP A 31 44.94 -29.14 32.10
CA ASP A 31 45.53 -29.33 33.45
C ASP A 31 44.83 -28.31 34.39
N ALA A 32 44.05 -28.73 35.39
CA ALA A 32 44.43 -29.21 36.73
C ALA A 32 44.84 -28.07 37.71
N SER A 33 43.99 -27.83 38.72
CA SER A 33 44.42 -27.60 40.11
C SER A 33 43.21 -27.53 41.06
N LEU A 34 43.30 -28.37 42.10
CA LEU A 34 42.41 -28.48 43.26
C LEU A 34 42.76 -27.42 44.32
N THR A 35 41.77 -26.91 45.05
CA THR A 35 41.89 -26.56 46.47
C THR A 35 40.52 -26.71 47.16
N ASP A 36 40.48 -27.59 48.17
CA ASP A 36 39.38 -27.83 49.11
C ASP A 36 39.20 -26.66 50.09
N ALA A 37 37.94 -26.34 50.45
CA ALA A 37 37.45 -26.31 51.83
C ALA A 37 35.94 -25.96 51.89
N PRO A 38 35.20 -26.43 52.92
CA PRO A 38 33.76 -26.66 52.85
C PRO A 38 32.93 -25.55 53.51
N ASN A 39 31.71 -25.32 53.03
CA ASN A 39 30.63 -24.97 53.94
C ASN A 39 29.27 -25.41 53.40
N THR A 40 28.58 -26.08 54.30
CA THR A 40 27.23 -26.62 54.22
C THR A 40 26.20 -25.51 54.05
N ASP A 41 25.28 -25.69 53.10
CA ASP A 41 23.85 -25.48 53.37
C ASP A 41 23.03 -26.25 52.34
N GLY A 42 22.09 -27.04 52.83
CA GLY A 42 21.21 -27.87 52.03
C GLY A 42 20.25 -27.02 51.21
N ALA A 43 20.32 -27.17 49.90
CA ALA A 43 19.21 -26.93 49.00
C ALA A 43 19.22 -28.08 47.98
N GLU A 44 18.09 -28.78 47.88
CA GLU A 44 17.88 -29.80 46.86
C GLU A 44 18.20 -29.25 45.47
N PRO A 45 18.82 -30.02 44.56
CA PRO A 45 19.00 -29.58 43.19
C PRO A 45 17.63 -29.36 42.57
N GLN A 46 17.28 -28.11 42.27
CA GLN A 46 16.18 -27.81 41.36
C GLN A 46 16.40 -28.61 40.06
N ALA A 47 15.39 -29.38 39.68
CA ALA A 47 15.38 -30.14 38.44
C ALA A 47 15.78 -29.21 37.28
N PRO A 48 16.58 -29.70 36.31
CA PRO A 48 16.95 -28.90 35.15
C PRO A 48 15.67 -28.38 34.48
N GLY A 49 15.54 -27.06 34.44
CA GLY A 49 14.40 -26.39 33.82
C GLY A 49 14.18 -26.97 32.42
N ASP A 50 12.94 -27.38 32.16
CA ASP A 50 12.50 -27.99 30.91
C ASP A 50 13.07 -27.22 29.70
N PRO A 51 14.02 -27.79 28.95
CA PRO A 51 14.42 -27.21 27.69
C PRO A 51 13.39 -27.66 26.64
N ALA A 52 12.70 -26.67 26.08
CA ALA A 52 11.84 -26.75 24.90
C ALA A 52 10.39 -27.21 25.13
N ALA A 53 9.46 -26.27 24.93
CA ALA A 53 8.14 -26.57 24.39
C ALA A 53 8.29 -27.59 23.24
N ALA A 54 7.67 -28.76 23.41
CA ALA A 54 7.82 -29.91 22.53
C ALA A 54 7.51 -29.55 21.06
N PRO A 55 8.07 -30.26 20.06
CA PRO A 55 7.82 -30.00 18.64
C PRO A 55 6.33 -29.94 18.26
N ALA A 56 5.48 -30.71 18.96
CA ALA A 56 4.03 -30.71 18.80
C ALA A 56 3.37 -29.39 19.29
N ASP A 57 3.91 -28.78 20.34
CA ASP A 57 3.43 -27.49 20.88
C ASP A 57 3.75 -26.35 19.92
N ARG A 58 4.96 -26.34 19.34
CA ARG A 58 5.34 -25.36 18.30
C ARG A 58 4.48 -25.51 17.04
N LEU A 59 4.20 -26.75 16.61
CA LEU A 59 3.35 -27.00 15.45
C LEU A 59 1.92 -26.52 15.70
N ASN A 60 1.37 -26.74 16.90
CA ASN A 60 0.05 -26.25 17.28
C ASN A 60 0.00 -24.72 17.36
N GLN A 61 1.04 -24.07 17.89
CA GLN A 61 1.15 -22.60 17.89
C GLN A 61 1.23 -22.03 16.47
N ILE A 62 2.00 -22.67 15.58
CA ILE A 62 2.05 -22.30 14.16
C ILE A 62 0.68 -22.52 13.52
N PHE A 63 0.03 -23.65 13.76
CA PHE A 63 -1.27 -23.98 13.21
C PHE A 63 -2.33 -22.97 13.63
N GLU A 64 -2.44 -22.65 14.92
CA GLU A 64 -3.40 -21.67 15.42
C GLU A 64 -3.09 -20.25 14.91
N GLY A 65 -1.82 -19.85 14.90
CA GLY A 65 -1.39 -18.57 14.35
C GLY A 65 -1.69 -18.43 12.86
N LEU A 66 -1.48 -19.49 12.08
CA LEU A 66 -1.81 -19.55 10.65
C LEU A 66 -3.32 -19.56 10.44
N ARG A 67 -4.07 -20.37 11.19
CA ARG A 67 -5.52 -20.52 11.04
C ARG A 67 -6.23 -19.19 11.30
N GLN A 68 -5.94 -18.54 12.41
CA GLN A 68 -6.60 -17.29 12.79
C GLN A 68 -6.24 -16.16 11.82
N LYS A 69 -4.95 -15.97 11.50
CA LYS A 69 -4.51 -14.90 10.60
C LYS A 69 -4.90 -15.15 9.15
N SER A 70 -4.79 -16.38 8.65
CA SER A 70 -5.10 -16.69 7.25
C SER A 70 -6.59 -16.60 6.97
N SER A 71 -7.42 -17.18 7.85
CA SER A 71 -8.88 -17.11 7.69
C SER A 71 -9.39 -15.68 7.77
N ALA A 72 -8.88 -14.86 8.71
CA ALA A 72 -9.25 -13.45 8.82
C ALA A 72 -8.84 -12.67 7.56
N LYS A 73 -7.59 -12.81 7.10
CA LYS A 73 -7.11 -12.11 5.90
C LYS A 73 -7.89 -12.49 4.64
N GLN A 74 -8.24 -13.77 4.47
CA GLN A 74 -9.08 -14.19 3.36
C GLN A 74 -10.50 -13.64 3.43
N ALA A 75 -11.09 -13.57 4.63
CA ALA A 75 -12.41 -12.96 4.83
C ALA A 75 -12.38 -11.46 4.48
N ILE A 76 -11.38 -10.73 4.99
CA ILE A 76 -11.19 -9.32 4.69
C ILE A 76 -10.99 -9.09 3.19
N TYR A 77 -10.19 -9.94 2.52
CA TYR A 77 -10.00 -9.82 1.07
C TYR A 77 -11.30 -9.97 0.29
N ARG A 78 -12.12 -10.98 0.61
CA ARG A 78 -13.45 -11.14 -0.01
C ARG A 78 -14.35 -9.95 0.25
N GLN A 79 -14.31 -9.41 1.47
CA GLN A 79 -15.08 -8.23 1.83
C GLN A 79 -14.65 -7.00 1.02
N THR A 80 -13.35 -6.83 0.85
CA THR A 80 -12.76 -5.73 0.07
C THR A 80 -13.10 -5.86 -1.41
N GLN A 81 -13.10 -7.08 -1.96
CA GLN A 81 -13.56 -7.35 -3.33
C GLN A 81 -15.04 -6.97 -3.52
N SER A 82 -15.91 -7.37 -2.58
CA SER A 82 -17.33 -7.00 -2.62
C SER A 82 -17.52 -5.48 -2.55
N THR A 83 -16.78 -4.81 -1.66
CA THR A 83 -16.78 -3.34 -1.57
C THR A 83 -16.30 -2.68 -2.86
N PHE A 84 -15.28 -3.23 -3.52
CA PHE A 84 -14.78 -2.70 -4.79
C PHE A 84 -15.80 -2.82 -5.92
N GLU A 85 -16.59 -3.89 -5.95
CA GLU A 85 -17.67 -4.03 -6.93
C GLU A 85 -18.81 -3.03 -6.68
N LEU A 86 -19.20 -2.80 -5.43
CA LEU A 86 -20.14 -1.73 -5.09
C LEU A 86 -19.61 -0.35 -5.48
N LEU A 87 -18.31 -0.12 -5.26
CA LEU A 87 -17.64 1.13 -5.65
C LEU A 87 -17.68 1.33 -7.18
N ARG A 88 -17.54 0.26 -7.97
CA ARG A 88 -17.70 0.33 -9.44
C ARG A 88 -19.10 0.76 -9.83
N GLN A 89 -20.13 0.15 -9.22
CA GLN A 89 -21.52 0.45 -9.51
C GLN A 89 -21.84 1.92 -9.17
N ALA A 90 -21.47 2.37 -7.97
CA ALA A 90 -21.61 3.77 -7.57
C ALA A 90 -20.88 4.73 -8.52
N SER A 91 -19.68 4.36 -8.98
CA SER A 91 -18.90 5.15 -9.95
C SER A 91 -19.59 5.26 -11.32
N GLN A 92 -20.16 4.16 -11.82
CA GLN A 92 -20.87 4.15 -13.10
C GLN A 92 -22.11 5.05 -13.05
N GLN A 93 -22.94 4.89 -12.02
CA GLN A 93 -24.12 5.72 -11.80
C GLN A 93 -23.75 7.22 -11.72
N LEU A 94 -22.73 7.55 -10.94
CA LEU A 94 -22.25 8.93 -10.80
C LEU A 94 -21.78 9.50 -12.14
N VAL A 95 -21.02 8.73 -12.92
CA VAL A 95 -20.55 9.15 -14.24
C VAL A 95 -21.70 9.39 -15.20
N GLU A 96 -22.72 8.53 -15.23
CA GLU A 96 -23.91 8.70 -16.07
C GLU A 96 -24.69 9.97 -15.71
N GLU A 97 -24.89 10.21 -14.41
CA GLU A 97 -25.55 11.42 -13.91
C GLU A 97 -24.78 12.70 -14.27
N LEU A 98 -23.47 12.71 -14.04
CA LEU A 98 -22.62 13.86 -14.34
C LEU A 98 -22.52 14.11 -15.84
N SER A 99 -22.38 13.05 -16.65
CA SER A 99 -22.34 13.16 -18.12
C SER A 99 -23.61 13.81 -18.65
N SER A 100 -24.77 13.41 -18.11
CA SER A 100 -26.07 13.98 -18.50
C SER A 100 -26.19 15.47 -18.15
N LYS A 101 -25.71 15.86 -16.94
CA LYS A 101 -25.71 17.26 -16.50
C LYS A 101 -24.76 18.12 -17.32
N VAL A 102 -23.56 17.61 -17.63
CA VAL A 102 -22.52 18.33 -18.36
C VAL A 102 -22.86 18.47 -19.83
N ALA A 103 -23.40 17.43 -20.48
CA ALA A 103 -23.79 17.48 -21.89
C ALA A 103 -24.88 18.53 -22.17
N ALA A 104 -25.71 18.87 -21.18
CA ALA A 104 -26.68 19.96 -21.28
C ALA A 104 -26.04 21.36 -21.32
N VAL A 105 -24.79 21.49 -20.85
CA VAL A 105 -24.04 22.75 -20.79
C VAL A 105 -23.01 22.81 -21.91
N ASP A 106 -22.19 21.75 -22.07
CA ASP A 106 -21.15 21.64 -23.08
C ASP A 106 -20.94 20.17 -23.48
N ALA A 107 -21.35 19.82 -24.69
CA ALA A 107 -21.22 18.46 -25.23
C ALA A 107 -19.77 18.03 -25.53
N SER A 108 -18.80 18.95 -25.48
CA SER A 108 -17.39 18.64 -25.68
C SER A 108 -16.70 18.09 -24.42
N VAL A 109 -17.28 18.35 -23.24
CA VAL A 109 -16.76 17.85 -21.97
C VAL A 109 -17.26 16.42 -21.77
N MET A 110 -16.35 15.47 -21.93
CA MET A 110 -16.62 14.04 -21.79
C MET A 110 -16.18 13.54 -20.42
N ILE A 111 -17.10 12.88 -19.72
CA ILE A 111 -16.83 12.10 -18.51
C ILE A 111 -17.00 10.62 -18.89
N GLU A 112 -16.00 9.80 -18.60
CA GLU A 112 -15.96 8.40 -19.03
C GLU A 112 -15.58 7.48 -17.87
N TYR A 113 -16.40 6.44 -17.65
CA TYR A 113 -16.05 5.31 -16.81
C TYR A 113 -15.41 4.22 -17.69
N ARG A 114 -14.27 3.68 -17.27
CA ARG A 114 -13.59 2.61 -17.99
C ARG A 114 -13.18 1.47 -17.07
N PRO A 115 -13.77 0.27 -17.19
CA PRO A 115 -13.24 -0.90 -16.51
C PRO A 115 -11.92 -1.33 -17.16
N VAL A 116 -10.90 -1.63 -16.34
CA VAL A 116 -9.60 -2.10 -16.85
C VAL A 116 -9.46 -3.59 -16.62
N ASN A 117 -9.65 -4.02 -15.38
CA ASN A 117 -9.61 -5.43 -14.97
C ASN A 117 -10.36 -5.61 -13.64
N GLU A 118 -10.31 -6.81 -13.07
CA GLU A 118 -10.98 -7.15 -11.80
C GLU A 118 -10.48 -6.37 -10.58
N MET A 119 -9.31 -5.73 -10.67
CA MET A 119 -8.66 -4.98 -9.60
C MET A 119 -8.52 -3.48 -9.92
N GLU A 120 -8.99 -3.03 -11.09
CA GLU A 120 -8.75 -1.65 -11.54
C GLU A 120 -9.87 -1.11 -12.44
N PHE A 121 -10.27 0.13 -12.19
CA PHE A 121 -11.12 0.92 -13.09
C PHE A 121 -10.72 2.39 -13.08
N HIS A 122 -11.06 3.10 -14.15
CA HIS A 122 -10.74 4.50 -14.34
C HIS A 122 -11.99 5.37 -14.46
N ILE A 123 -11.86 6.63 -14.06
CA ILE A 123 -12.79 7.71 -14.37
C ILE A 123 -12.01 8.85 -15.01
N ARG A 124 -12.33 9.21 -16.25
CA ARG A 124 -11.68 10.29 -17.00
C ARG A 124 -12.62 11.48 -17.12
N PHE A 125 -12.15 12.68 -16.82
CA PHE A 125 -12.89 13.94 -16.95
C PHE A 125 -11.94 15.13 -16.96
N SER A 126 -12.29 16.21 -17.67
CA SER A 126 -11.58 17.51 -17.61
C SER A 126 -10.04 17.45 -17.74
N GLY A 127 -9.48 16.48 -18.48
CA GLY A 127 -8.03 16.28 -18.63
C GLY A 127 -7.38 15.45 -17.51
N ASP A 128 -8.13 15.09 -16.48
CA ASP A 128 -7.75 14.21 -15.38
C ASP A 128 -8.18 12.77 -15.58
N LEU A 129 -7.49 11.88 -14.88
CA LEU A 129 -7.74 10.46 -14.84
C LEU A 129 -7.63 9.97 -13.40
N LEU A 130 -8.77 9.67 -12.79
CA LEU A 130 -8.82 8.91 -11.56
C LEU A 130 -8.63 7.42 -11.85
N VAL A 131 -7.71 6.80 -11.13
CA VAL A 131 -7.41 5.37 -11.20
C VAL A 131 -7.68 4.76 -9.83
N PHE A 132 -8.69 3.90 -9.76
CA PHE A 132 -9.03 3.15 -8.55
C PHE A 132 -8.44 1.75 -8.63
N VAL A 133 -7.66 1.39 -7.61
CA VAL A 133 -6.92 0.13 -7.55
C VAL A 133 -7.26 -0.62 -6.28
N LEU A 134 -7.79 -1.83 -6.43
CA LEU A 134 -7.91 -2.80 -5.35
C LEU A 134 -6.54 -3.49 -5.16
N HIS A 135 -6.07 -3.58 -3.91
CA HIS A 135 -4.84 -4.31 -3.61
C HIS A 135 -5.15 -5.68 -2.99
N SER A 136 -4.34 -6.69 -3.34
CA SER A 136 -4.48 -8.06 -2.82
C SER A 136 -3.95 -8.23 -1.41
N ASN A 137 -3.10 -7.31 -0.94
CA ASN A 137 -2.41 -7.44 0.34
C ASN A 137 -3.28 -6.92 1.48
N ILE A 138 -3.45 -7.77 2.50
CA ILE A 138 -4.04 -7.35 3.77
C ILE A 138 -2.95 -6.79 4.68
N VAL A 139 -3.13 -5.54 5.09
CA VAL A 139 -2.16 -4.76 5.85
C VAL A 139 -2.61 -4.56 7.30
N THR A 140 -1.68 -4.17 8.16
CA THR A 140 -1.93 -3.67 9.53
C THR A 140 -1.02 -2.46 9.72
N PHE A 141 -1.34 -1.64 10.72
CA PHE A 141 -0.59 -0.42 11.05
C PHE A 141 -0.02 -0.49 12.47
N PRO A 142 0.92 0.41 12.83
CA PRO A 142 1.37 0.62 14.21
C PRO A 142 0.22 0.97 15.16
N ASP A 143 0.38 0.73 16.46
CA ASP A 143 -0.71 0.89 17.44
C ASP A 143 -1.18 2.35 17.63
N ASP A 144 -0.33 3.33 17.28
CA ASP A 144 -0.64 4.77 17.34
C ASP A 144 -1.34 5.29 16.07
N TYR A 145 -1.56 4.42 15.08
CA TYR A 145 -2.16 4.80 13.81
C TYR A 145 -3.69 4.88 13.90
N GLY A 146 -4.25 6.06 13.59
CA GLY A 146 -5.65 6.27 13.23
C GLY A 146 -6.66 5.46 14.07
N PRO A 147 -7.28 4.40 13.51
CA PRO A 147 -8.32 3.61 14.18
C PRO A 147 -7.80 2.58 15.18
N MET A 148 -6.49 2.36 15.28
CA MET A 148 -5.90 1.30 16.13
C MET A 148 -6.15 1.44 17.63
N PRO A 149 -6.06 2.63 18.25
CA PRO A 149 -6.25 2.79 19.69
C PRO A 149 -7.75 2.89 20.10
N THR A 150 -8.67 2.43 19.25
CA THR A 150 -10.11 2.44 19.55
C THR A 150 -10.53 1.16 20.28
N LYS A 151 -11.49 1.28 21.22
CA LYS A 151 -12.09 0.11 21.88
C LYS A 151 -12.62 -0.92 20.88
N TYR A 152 -13.20 -0.43 19.78
CA TYR A 152 -13.68 -1.28 18.70
C TYR A 152 -12.60 -2.22 18.15
N VAL A 153 -11.37 -1.75 17.94
CA VAL A 153 -10.25 -2.57 17.50
C VAL A 153 -9.67 -3.43 18.63
N GLU A 154 -9.61 -2.91 19.86
CA GLU A 154 -9.13 -3.64 21.03
C GLU A 154 -10.00 -4.88 21.36
N ASP A 155 -11.32 -4.75 21.20
CA ASP A 155 -12.29 -5.81 21.50
C ASP A 155 -12.16 -7.03 20.58
N ASP A 156 -11.63 -6.86 19.36
CA ASP A 156 -11.34 -7.95 18.44
C ASP A 156 -10.08 -7.68 17.60
N PHE A 157 -9.00 -8.40 17.93
CA PHE A 157 -7.71 -8.31 17.25
C PHE A 157 -7.79 -8.50 15.73
N ARG A 158 -8.82 -9.15 15.18
CA ARG A 158 -8.99 -9.31 13.73
C ARG A 158 -9.33 -7.99 13.03
N ARG A 159 -9.90 -7.02 13.73
CA ARG A 159 -10.30 -5.70 13.21
C ARG A 159 -9.13 -4.77 12.88
N ARG A 160 -7.91 -5.11 13.33
CA ARG A 160 -6.68 -4.37 13.01
C ARG A 160 -6.13 -4.63 11.60
N PHE A 161 -6.72 -5.58 10.88
CA PHE A 161 -6.28 -5.95 9.55
C PHE A 161 -7.21 -5.36 8.49
N PHE A 162 -6.61 -4.84 7.41
CA PHE A 162 -7.31 -4.07 6.40
C PHE A 162 -7.00 -4.56 4.99
N GLY A 163 -8.04 -4.79 4.20
CA GLY A 163 -7.92 -4.66 2.76
C GLY A 163 -7.99 -3.19 2.38
N HIS A 164 -7.48 -2.84 1.21
CA HIS A 164 -7.40 -1.44 0.81
C HIS A 164 -7.63 -1.21 -0.67
N ILE A 165 -8.34 -0.12 -0.96
CA ILE A 165 -8.57 0.42 -2.28
C ILE A 165 -7.94 1.81 -2.33
N MET A 166 -7.11 2.06 -3.33
CA MET A 166 -6.43 3.35 -3.52
C MET A 166 -7.01 4.08 -4.73
N ALA A 167 -7.21 5.39 -4.58
CA ALA A 167 -7.59 6.28 -5.65
C ALA A 167 -6.41 7.20 -5.96
N TYR A 168 -5.94 7.18 -7.21
CA TYR A 168 -4.87 8.03 -7.70
C TYR A 168 -5.42 9.02 -8.74
N ASN A 169 -4.88 10.23 -8.77
CA ASN A 169 -5.11 11.20 -9.85
C ASN A 169 -3.86 11.31 -10.73
N PHE A 170 -4.05 11.05 -12.02
CA PHE A 170 -3.07 11.24 -13.09
C PHE A 170 -3.59 12.27 -14.09
N MET A 171 -2.71 12.85 -14.90
CA MET A 171 -3.17 13.52 -16.12
C MET A 171 -3.58 12.46 -17.15
N ALA A 172 -4.74 12.63 -17.78
CA ALA A 172 -5.23 11.70 -18.79
C ALA A 172 -4.24 11.54 -19.97
N ASP A 173 -3.57 12.64 -20.33
CA ASP A 173 -2.55 12.66 -21.38
C ASP A 173 -1.30 11.84 -21.03
N SER A 174 -0.98 11.68 -19.73
CA SER A 174 0.17 10.88 -19.30
C SER A 174 0.01 9.42 -19.70
N ILE A 175 -1.20 8.87 -19.56
CA ILE A 175 -1.49 7.50 -19.97
C ILE A 175 -1.64 7.42 -21.49
N LYS A 176 -2.33 8.38 -22.11
CA LYS A 176 -2.56 8.40 -23.57
C LYS A 176 -1.25 8.45 -24.37
N TYR A 177 -0.29 9.27 -23.94
CA TYR A 177 0.99 9.45 -24.62
C TYR A 177 2.15 8.69 -23.97
N GLN A 178 1.86 7.77 -23.04
CA GLN A 178 2.85 6.95 -22.35
C GLN A 178 3.99 7.78 -21.73
N ARG A 179 3.64 8.92 -21.11
CA ARG A 179 4.59 9.75 -20.37
C ARG A 179 4.87 9.08 -19.02
N LEU A 180 5.67 8.01 -19.05
CA LEU A 180 5.93 7.12 -17.92
C LEU A 180 6.55 7.79 -16.68
N ASN A 181 7.08 9.01 -16.85
CA ASN A 181 7.74 9.76 -15.79
C ASN A 181 6.81 10.79 -15.12
N ASP A 182 5.57 10.95 -15.60
CA ASP A 182 4.62 11.85 -14.96
C ASP A 182 4.10 11.24 -13.65
N PRO A 183 4.06 12.02 -12.56
CA PRO A 183 3.59 11.51 -11.28
C PRO A 183 2.08 11.29 -11.28
N GLY A 184 1.66 10.21 -10.63
CA GLY A 184 0.30 10.05 -10.13
C GLY A 184 0.27 10.35 -8.64
N TYR A 185 -0.80 10.98 -8.19
CA TYR A 185 -0.93 11.41 -6.80
C TYR A 185 -2.02 10.61 -6.12
N LEU A 186 -1.72 9.99 -4.98
CA LEU A 186 -2.73 9.34 -4.16
C LEU A 186 -3.70 10.41 -3.64
N VAL A 187 -4.96 10.35 -4.08
CA VAL A 187 -5.98 11.26 -3.59
C VAL A 187 -6.66 10.70 -2.37
N GLY A 188 -6.89 9.39 -2.30
CA GLY A 188 -7.50 8.77 -1.13
C GLY A 188 -7.24 7.27 -1.02
N ARG A 189 -7.37 6.76 0.20
CA ARG A 189 -7.20 5.35 0.55
C ARG A 189 -8.35 4.90 1.43
N LEU A 190 -9.15 3.97 0.93
CA LEU A 190 -10.24 3.33 1.66
C LEU A 190 -9.73 2.02 2.26
N LEU A 191 -9.73 1.92 3.58
CA LEU A 191 -9.38 0.72 4.33
C LEU A 191 -10.66 0.00 4.75
N ILE A 192 -10.72 -1.32 4.60
CA ILE A 192 -11.89 -2.14 4.96
C ILE A 192 -11.45 -3.28 5.88
N ASN A 193 -12.11 -3.43 7.02
CA ASN A 193 -11.79 -4.46 8.01
C ASN A 193 -12.68 -5.71 7.86
N ILE A 194 -12.56 -6.63 8.82
CA ILE A 194 -13.28 -7.92 8.81
C ILE A 194 -14.80 -7.78 8.99
N ASP A 195 -15.26 -6.70 9.59
CA ASP A 195 -16.68 -6.43 9.85
C ASP A 195 -17.30 -5.54 8.78
N GLN A 196 -16.62 -5.32 7.64
CA GLN A 196 -17.06 -4.40 6.58
C GLN A 196 -17.20 -2.94 7.06
N HIS A 197 -16.45 -2.56 8.08
CA HIS A 197 -16.31 -1.17 8.49
C HIS A 197 -15.12 -0.55 7.75
N TYR A 198 -15.18 0.75 7.49
CA TYR A 198 -14.16 1.45 6.74
C TYR A 198 -13.48 2.56 7.52
N TYR A 199 -12.23 2.81 7.15
CA TYR A 199 -11.48 3.98 7.55
C TYR A 199 -10.92 4.65 6.30
N LEU A 200 -11.19 5.95 6.13
CA LEU A 200 -10.80 6.70 4.94
C LEU A 200 -9.64 7.64 5.26
N GLU A 201 -8.68 7.70 4.34
CA GLU A 201 -7.62 8.72 4.34
C GLU A 201 -7.59 9.47 3.02
N GLY A 202 -7.11 10.72 3.07
CA GLY A 202 -7.02 11.59 1.90
C GLY A 202 -8.29 12.37 1.67
N VAL A 203 -8.49 12.75 0.39
CA VAL A 203 -9.57 13.58 -0.15
C VAL A 203 -10.14 14.48 0.94
N GLN A 204 -9.25 15.38 1.36
CA GLN A 204 -9.28 16.32 2.48
C GLN A 204 -10.62 16.38 3.22
N GLN A 205 -10.76 15.48 4.20
CA GLN A 205 -11.80 15.46 5.22
C GLN A 205 -13.16 15.86 4.66
N LEU A 206 -13.76 14.94 3.91
CA LEU A 206 -15.22 14.84 3.87
C LEU A 206 -15.81 15.29 5.20
N GLU A 207 -16.85 16.12 5.13
CA GLU A 207 -17.64 16.67 6.26
C GLU A 207 -18.38 15.56 7.04
N LEU A 208 -17.73 14.41 7.25
CA LEU A 208 -18.17 13.30 8.07
C LEU A 208 -17.87 13.68 9.52
N PRO A 209 -18.90 13.95 10.34
CA PRO A 209 -18.70 14.17 11.76
C PRO A 209 -18.13 12.89 12.37
N ASP A 210 -16.96 13.02 13.00
CA ASP A 210 -16.17 11.97 13.65
C ASP A 210 -15.79 10.78 12.75
N ASN A 211 -14.50 10.69 12.38
CA ASN A 211 -13.93 9.56 11.62
C ASN A 211 -13.73 8.33 12.51
N ASP A 212 -14.76 7.94 13.26
CA ASP A 212 -14.76 6.71 14.05
C ASP A 212 -15.11 5.52 13.16
N MET A 213 -14.14 4.64 12.97
CA MET A 213 -14.30 3.44 12.16
C MET A 213 -15.44 2.53 12.66
N SER A 214 -15.77 2.57 13.95
CA SER A 214 -16.80 1.72 14.54
C SER A 214 -18.23 2.05 14.09
N ASP A 215 -18.46 3.28 13.62
CA ASP A 215 -19.75 3.72 13.08
C ASP A 215 -19.78 3.69 11.53
N ASN A 216 -18.62 3.59 10.90
CA ASN A 216 -18.44 3.70 9.45
C ASN A 216 -18.64 2.35 8.73
N VAL A 217 -19.90 1.93 8.55
CA VAL A 217 -20.24 0.74 7.75
C VAL A 217 -20.18 1.07 6.26
N VAL A 218 -19.63 0.17 5.44
CA VAL A 218 -19.64 0.34 3.98
C VAL A 218 -21.07 0.31 3.44
N THR A 219 -21.49 1.41 2.83
CA THR A 219 -22.77 1.57 2.13
C THR A 219 -22.54 2.12 0.72
N GLU A 220 -23.55 2.03 -0.16
CA GLU A 220 -23.49 2.64 -1.49
C GLU A 220 -23.28 4.16 -1.40
N ASP A 221 -23.98 4.83 -0.48
CA ASP A 221 -23.83 6.27 -0.23
C ASP A 221 -22.41 6.65 0.22
N ALA A 222 -21.81 5.88 1.13
CA ALA A 222 -20.43 6.12 1.58
C ALA A 222 -19.41 5.95 0.44
N LEU A 223 -19.60 4.95 -0.42
CA LEU A 223 -18.74 4.72 -1.57
C LEU A 223 -18.93 5.78 -2.65
N ARG A 224 -20.17 6.19 -2.90
CA ARG A 224 -20.46 7.30 -3.80
C ARG A 224 -19.79 8.59 -3.33
N LEU A 225 -19.93 8.91 -2.05
CA LEU A 225 -19.30 10.07 -1.42
C LEU A 225 -17.77 10.05 -1.56
N PHE A 226 -17.15 8.86 -1.44
CA PHE A 226 -15.72 8.70 -1.67
C PHE A 226 -15.32 9.02 -3.12
N VAL A 227 -16.09 8.56 -4.12
CA VAL A 227 -15.82 8.86 -5.54
C VAL A 227 -16.02 10.35 -5.82
N GLU A 228 -17.11 10.94 -5.34
CA GLU A 228 -17.40 12.37 -5.49
C GLU A 228 -16.26 13.23 -4.91
N SER A 229 -15.76 12.86 -3.73
CA SER A 229 -14.63 13.54 -3.09
C SER A 229 -13.34 13.43 -3.88
N ALA A 230 -13.06 12.25 -4.45
CA ALA A 230 -11.92 12.03 -5.33
C ALA A 230 -12.01 12.89 -6.59
N MET A 231 -13.21 13.01 -7.17
CA MET A 231 -13.45 13.88 -8.33
C MET A 231 -13.27 15.36 -7.98
N ILE A 232 -13.84 15.82 -6.86
CA ILE A 232 -13.69 17.20 -6.38
C ILE A 232 -12.21 17.53 -6.14
N ALA A 233 -11.48 16.65 -5.45
CA ALA A 233 -10.07 16.84 -5.19
C ALA A 233 -9.23 16.87 -6.48
N ALA A 234 -9.62 16.10 -7.50
CA ALA A 234 -8.94 16.12 -8.79
C ALA A 234 -9.18 17.42 -9.56
N VAL A 235 -10.44 17.87 -9.66
CA VAL A 235 -10.83 19.12 -10.33
C VAL A 235 -10.15 20.33 -9.72
N ASN A 236 -10.03 20.37 -8.39
CA ASN A 236 -9.43 21.49 -7.66
C ASN A 236 -7.89 21.47 -7.67
N ASN A 237 -7.25 20.46 -8.29
CA ASN A 237 -5.80 20.37 -8.33
C ASN A 237 -5.24 20.79 -9.70
N ASP A 238 -4.84 22.06 -9.75
CA ASP A 238 -4.18 22.70 -10.89
C ASP A 238 -2.74 22.23 -11.11
N LEU A 239 -2.29 22.32 -12.36
CA LEU A 239 -0.88 22.14 -12.71
C LEU A 239 -0.09 23.38 -12.33
N ILE A 240 1.01 23.18 -11.61
CA ILE A 240 1.99 24.24 -11.39
C ILE A 240 3.08 24.15 -12.45
N ALA A 241 3.28 25.25 -13.17
CA ALA A 241 4.39 25.38 -14.10
C ALA A 241 5.71 25.42 -13.31
N PRO A 242 6.72 24.61 -13.69
CA PRO A 242 8.02 24.65 -13.04
C PRO A 242 8.69 26.03 -13.27
N PRO A 243 9.50 26.52 -12.32
CA PRO A 243 10.27 27.74 -12.51
C PRO A 243 11.14 27.69 -13.78
N MET A 244 11.24 28.82 -14.51
CA MET A 244 12.00 28.88 -15.77
C MET A 244 13.44 28.36 -15.62
N THR A 245 14.08 28.61 -14.49
CA THR A 245 15.45 28.13 -14.19
C THR A 245 15.59 26.61 -14.23
N GLU A 246 14.53 25.86 -13.98
CA GLU A 246 14.52 24.39 -13.99
C GLU A 246 14.32 23.80 -15.39
N ILE A 247 13.75 24.57 -16.33
CA ILE A 247 13.40 24.10 -17.68
C ILE A 247 14.20 24.76 -18.81
N GLN A 248 15.16 25.64 -18.47
CA GLN A 248 16.00 26.37 -19.44
C GLN A 248 16.86 25.47 -20.35
N LYS A 249 17.16 24.24 -19.93
CA LYS A 249 18.05 23.34 -20.67
C LYS A 249 17.42 21.96 -20.78
N ILE A 250 17.49 21.39 -21.98
CA ILE A 250 17.14 20.00 -22.24
C ILE A 250 18.35 19.25 -22.76
N THR A 251 18.44 17.98 -22.37
CA THR A 251 19.43 17.05 -22.89
C THR A 251 18.97 16.50 -24.25
N VAL A 252 19.92 16.08 -25.08
CA VAL A 252 19.62 15.38 -26.34
C VAL A 252 18.81 14.11 -26.08
N LYS A 253 19.06 13.42 -24.96
CA LYS A 253 18.28 12.27 -24.52
C LYS A 253 16.79 12.63 -24.36
N GLN A 254 16.48 13.69 -23.60
CA GLN A 254 15.11 14.17 -23.42
C GLN A 254 14.45 14.54 -24.77
N LYS A 255 15.21 15.13 -25.70
CA LYS A 255 14.71 15.44 -27.06
C LYS A 255 14.43 14.17 -27.88
N LEU A 256 15.22 13.12 -27.73
CA LEU A 256 15.08 11.87 -28.50
C LEU A 256 13.99 10.95 -27.93
N GLU A 257 13.75 11.01 -26.63
CA GLU A 257 12.72 10.21 -25.96
C GLU A 257 11.28 10.69 -26.24
N ASN A 258 11.09 11.81 -26.97
CA ASN A 258 9.79 12.42 -27.28
C ASN A 258 8.89 12.67 -26.04
N GLN A 259 9.45 12.59 -24.84
CA GLN A 259 8.76 12.98 -23.62
C GLN A 259 8.77 14.50 -23.57
N GLN A 260 7.58 15.09 -23.57
CA GLN A 260 7.40 16.53 -23.50
C GLN A 260 8.28 17.10 -22.38
N VAL A 261 9.13 18.04 -22.77
CA VAL A 261 10.16 18.68 -21.94
C VAL A 261 9.57 19.40 -20.72
N SER A 262 8.29 19.73 -20.76
CA SER A 262 7.60 20.42 -19.67
C SER A 262 7.03 19.41 -18.68
N ARG A 263 7.62 19.37 -17.49
CA ARG A 263 7.14 18.60 -16.34
C ARG A 263 6.19 19.49 -15.54
N GLY A 264 4.89 19.46 -15.86
CA GLY A 264 3.89 19.99 -14.95
C GLY A 264 3.76 19.05 -13.75
N SER A 265 3.86 19.56 -12.53
CA SER A 265 3.53 18.81 -11.32
C SER A 265 2.23 19.36 -10.74
N LYS A 266 1.38 18.47 -10.24
CA LYS A 266 0.20 18.87 -9.47
C LYS A 266 0.63 19.14 -8.03
N VAL A 267 0.20 20.26 -7.47
CA VAL A 267 0.50 20.62 -6.07
C VAL A 267 -0.79 20.65 -5.28
N GLY A 268 -0.85 19.84 -4.23
CA GLY A 268 -2.03 19.69 -3.37
C GLY A 268 -2.16 18.32 -2.72
N PHE A 269 -1.47 17.31 -3.26
CA PHE A 269 -1.45 15.95 -2.72
C PHE A 269 -0.10 15.63 -2.09
N SER A 270 0.19 16.28 -0.96
CA SER A 270 1.31 15.92 -0.11
C SER A 270 0.76 15.33 1.18
N PHE A 271 0.72 13.99 1.29
CA PHE A 271 0.65 13.36 2.60
C PHE A 271 2.00 13.54 3.28
N GLY A 272 2.21 14.72 3.86
CA GLY A 272 3.32 14.93 4.75
C GLY A 272 3.08 14.10 6.00
N SER A 273 3.83 13.02 6.19
CA SER A 273 4.02 12.46 7.51
C SER A 273 4.76 13.50 8.35
N GLN A 274 4.03 14.44 8.97
CA GLN A 274 4.53 15.11 10.15
C GLN A 274 4.54 14.07 11.28
N GLN A 275 5.56 13.20 11.28
CA GLN A 275 6.07 12.73 12.55
C GLN A 275 6.58 13.98 13.26
N LYS A 276 5.73 14.55 14.12
CA LYS A 276 6.21 15.42 15.19
C LYS A 276 7.17 14.55 16.00
N ILE A 277 8.47 14.66 15.71
CA ILE A 277 9.50 14.31 16.67
C ILE A 277 9.23 15.23 17.84
N GLN A 278 8.56 14.71 18.88
CA GLN A 278 8.54 15.36 20.17
C GLN A 278 9.98 15.34 20.65
N ASN A 279 10.71 16.43 20.41
CA ASN A 279 11.93 16.74 21.14
C ASN A 279 11.54 16.86 22.61
N ILE A 280 11.70 15.77 23.34
CA ILE A 280 11.83 15.84 24.79
C ILE A 280 13.29 16.23 25.04
N ASP A 281 13.41 17.32 25.79
CA ASP A 281 14.61 17.97 26.31
C ASP A 281 15.39 18.85 25.32
N GLY A 282 15.08 20.14 25.44
CA GLY A 282 15.63 21.21 24.64
C GLY A 282 17.15 21.33 24.75
N LEU A 283 17.82 21.07 23.64
CA LEU A 283 18.88 21.96 23.17
C LEU A 283 18.76 22.20 21.66
N GLN A 284 18.54 23.49 21.38
CA GLN A 284 18.66 24.28 20.15
C GLN A 284 17.72 23.93 18.99
N TYR A 285 16.99 24.99 18.65
CA TYR A 285 15.65 25.07 18.07
C TYR A 285 15.58 24.74 16.58
#